data_AF-A0A2R7TAJ7-F1
#
_entry.id   AF-A0A2R7TAJ7-F1
#
_cell.length_a   1.000
_cell.length_b   1.000
_cell.length_c   1.000
_cell.angle_alpha   90.00
_cell.angle_beta   90.00
_cell.angle_gamma   90.00
#
_symmetry.space_group_name_H-M   'P 1'
#
loop_
_entity.id
_entity.type
_entity.pdbx_description
1 polymer ?
#
loop_
_entity_poly.entity_id
_entity_poly.type
_entity_poly.pdbx_seq_one_letter_code
_entity_poly.pdbx_strand_id
1 'polypeptide(L)'
;QEAAQPNSLLTAEMNRRKEPLEAYPLDNMSMVGSLTRDNRRYALLRVDNLLYQVKAGDYLGQNFGRITKISETEIMLREVVQDAAGEWIERTSTLQLQEKGR
;
A
#
# COMPACT_ATOMS: atom_id res chain seq x y z
N GLN A 1 20.66 -16.64 -12.30
CA GLN A 1 19.51 -16.41 -11.42
C GLN A 1 19.79 -15.11 -10.69
N GLU A 2 19.40 -13.97 -11.25
CA GLU A 2 19.57 -12.68 -10.59
C GLU A 2 18.67 -12.61 -9.36
N ALA A 3 19.25 -12.84 -8.19
CA ALA A 3 18.65 -12.39 -6.94
C ALA A 3 18.52 -10.87 -7.05
N ALA A 4 17.30 -10.36 -7.18
CA ALA A 4 17.03 -8.93 -7.16
C ALA A 4 17.63 -8.36 -5.87
N GLN A 5 18.76 -7.66 -5.99
CA GLN A 5 19.37 -7.01 -4.84
C GLN A 5 18.35 -5.98 -4.30
N PRO A 6 18.07 -5.92 -2.99
CA PRO A 6 17.05 -5.03 -2.43
C PRO A 6 17.26 -3.55 -2.86
N ASN A 7 18.52 -3.17 -3.08
CA ASN A 7 18.90 -1.85 -3.58
C ASN A 7 18.40 -1.54 -5.01
N SER A 8 18.30 -2.56 -5.88
CA SER A 8 17.80 -2.41 -7.26
C SER A 8 16.29 -2.20 -7.31
N LEU A 9 15.54 -2.87 -6.42
CA LEU A 9 14.09 -2.68 -6.28
C LEU A 9 13.78 -1.26 -5.79
N LEU A 10 14.44 -0.80 -4.72
CA LEU A 10 14.25 0.57 -4.22
C LEU A 10 14.61 1.63 -5.27
N THR A 11 15.71 1.42 -6.00
CA THR A 11 16.12 2.33 -7.08
C THR A 11 15.06 2.37 -8.19
N ALA A 12 14.48 1.23 -8.57
CA ALA A 12 13.42 1.18 -9.57
C ALA A 12 12.13 1.89 -9.11
N GLU A 13 11.77 1.78 -7.83
CA GLU A 13 10.62 2.48 -7.25
C GLU A 13 10.89 4.00 -7.15
N MET A 14 12.10 4.43 -6.76
CA MET A 14 12.47 5.86 -6.71
C MET A 14 12.49 6.55 -8.09
N ASN A 15 12.74 5.80 -9.17
CA ASN A 15 12.74 6.34 -10.55
C ASN A 15 11.32 6.46 -11.14
N ARG A 16 10.27 5.98 -10.46
CA ARG A 16 8.89 6.14 -10.91
C ARG A 16 8.30 7.49 -10.46
N ARG A 17 7.26 7.92 -11.19
CA ARG A 17 6.43 9.02 -10.72
C ARG A 17 5.65 8.55 -9.50
N LYS A 18 5.90 9.19 -8.36
CA LYS A 18 5.19 8.91 -7.12
C LYS A 18 3.70 9.21 -7.27
N GLU A 19 2.88 8.31 -6.74
CA GLU A 19 1.46 8.51 -6.56
C GLU A 19 1.20 9.45 -5.36
N PRO A 20 0.09 10.21 -5.35
CA PRO A 20 -0.21 11.14 -4.27
C PRO A 20 -0.32 10.44 -2.90
N LEU A 21 -0.70 9.16 -2.87
CA LEU A 21 -0.83 8.37 -1.66
C LEU A 21 0.53 8.01 -1.03
N GLU A 22 1.64 8.07 -1.78
CA GLU A 22 2.98 7.80 -1.25
C GLU A 22 3.53 8.94 -0.38
N ALA A 23 2.87 10.11 -0.39
CA ALA A 23 3.25 11.23 0.47
C ALA A 23 2.80 11.05 1.93
N TYR A 24 1.84 10.15 2.19
CA TYR A 24 1.19 9.99 3.49
C TYR A 24 1.69 8.74 4.21
N PRO A 25 1.83 8.76 5.55
CA PRO A 25 2.12 7.55 6.31
C PRO A 25 0.93 6.58 6.26
N LEU A 26 1.21 5.28 6.33
CA LEU A 26 0.17 4.24 6.28
C LEU A 26 -0.83 4.39 7.45
N ASP A 27 -0.37 4.83 8.62
CA ASP A 27 -1.21 5.10 9.80
C ASP A 27 -2.26 6.19 9.59
N ASN A 28 -2.04 7.13 8.65
CA ASN A 28 -3.04 8.15 8.29
C ASN A 28 -4.07 7.62 7.27
N MET A 29 -3.92 6.37 6.83
CA MET A 29 -4.82 5.74 5.88
C MET A 29 -5.76 4.80 6.60
N SER A 30 -7.01 4.77 6.15
CA SER A 30 -8.01 3.84 6.67
C SER A 30 -8.81 3.26 5.52
N MET A 31 -8.89 1.94 5.44
CA MET A 31 -9.83 1.29 4.54
C MET A 31 -11.24 1.57 5.05
N VAL A 32 -12.08 2.16 4.22
CA VAL A 32 -13.49 2.46 4.55
C VAL A 32 -14.47 1.63 3.73
N GLY A 33 -13.98 0.84 2.79
CA GLY A 33 -14.80 -0.09 2.03
C GLY A 33 -14.04 -0.73 0.87
N SER A 34 -14.75 -1.57 0.13
CA SER A 34 -14.32 -2.06 -1.17
C SER A 34 -15.48 -2.00 -2.15
N LEU A 35 -15.18 -1.90 -3.44
CA LEU A 35 -16.16 -1.96 -4.50
C LEU A 35 -15.64 -2.87 -5.62
N THR A 36 -16.56 -3.55 -6.28
CA THR A 36 -16.23 -4.35 -7.46
C THR A 36 -16.87 -3.69 -8.68
N ARG A 37 -16.04 -3.36 -9.68
CA ARG A 37 -16.46 -2.70 -10.92
C ARG A 37 -15.74 -3.34 -12.09
N ASP A 38 -16.48 -3.69 -13.14
CA ASP A 38 -15.92 -4.33 -14.35
C ASP A 38 -15.06 -5.57 -14.02
N ASN A 39 -15.57 -6.41 -13.11
CA ASN A 39 -14.88 -7.62 -12.62
C ASN A 39 -13.51 -7.35 -11.95
N ARG A 40 -13.24 -6.10 -11.55
CA ARG A 40 -12.06 -5.68 -10.80
C ARG A 40 -12.46 -5.15 -9.44
N ARG A 41 -11.74 -5.58 -8.40
CA ARG A 41 -11.94 -5.11 -7.04
C ARG A 41 -11.05 -3.90 -6.76
N TYR A 42 -11.67 -2.89 -6.17
CA TYR A 42 -11.02 -1.68 -5.70
C TYR A 42 -11.28 -1.52 -4.20
N ALA A 43 -10.32 -0.97 -3.50
CA ALA A 43 -10.47 -0.55 -2.12
C ALA A 43 -10.72 0.96 -2.07
N LEU A 44 -11.51 1.37 -1.09
CA LEU A 44 -11.74 2.76 -0.74
C LEU A 44 -10.89 3.08 0.48
N LEU A 45 -9.92 3.97 0.30
CA LEU A 45 -9.05 4.47 1.34
C LEU A 45 -9.42 5.91 1.67
N ARG A 46 -9.59 6.19 2.96
CA ARG A 46 -9.65 7.56 3.46
C ARG A 46 -8.27 7.96 3.95
N VAL A 47 -7.80 9.11 3.50
CA VAL A 47 -6.58 9.76 3.99
C VAL A 47 -6.97 11.17 4.40
N ASP A 48 -6.79 11.48 5.68
CA ASP A 48 -7.35 12.69 6.30
C ASP A 48 -8.87 12.81 6.05
N ASN A 49 -9.27 13.71 5.15
CA ASN A 49 -10.66 13.97 4.78
C ASN A 49 -10.97 13.68 3.30
N LEU A 50 -10.05 13.04 2.60
CA LEU A 50 -10.17 12.69 1.18
C LEU A 50 -10.35 11.19 1.01
N LEU A 51 -11.17 10.82 0.03
CA LEU A 51 -11.42 9.43 -0.34
C LEU A 51 -10.68 9.11 -1.64
N TYR A 52 -9.93 8.03 -1.63
CA TYR A 52 -9.17 7.52 -2.75
C TYR A 52 -9.61 6.10 -3.08
N GLN A 53 -9.65 5.81 -4.37
CA GLN A 53 -9.93 4.47 -4.88
C GLN A 53 -8.63 3.87 -5.40
N VAL A 54 -8.31 2.67 -4.93
CA VAL A 54 -7.08 1.96 -5.30
C VAL A 54 -7.36 0.52 -5.70
N LYS A 55 -6.48 -0.07 -6.50
CA LYS A 55 -6.56 -1.46 -7.00
C LYS A 55 -5.28 -2.21 -6.67
N ALA A 56 -5.33 -3.54 -6.82
CA ALA A 56 -4.12 -4.36 -6.70
C ALA A 56 -3.03 -3.87 -7.67
N GLY A 57 -1.81 -3.69 -7.14
CA GLY A 57 -0.67 -3.16 -7.84
C GLY A 57 -0.40 -1.66 -7.66
N ASP A 58 -1.36 -0.88 -7.15
CA ASP A 58 -1.13 0.54 -6.80
C ASP A 58 -0.24 0.67 -5.56
N TYR A 59 0.30 1.87 -5.33
CA TYR A 59 1.24 2.16 -4.25
C TYR A 59 0.64 3.12 -3.21
N LEU A 60 0.94 2.82 -1.96
CA LEU A 60 0.44 3.49 -0.77
C LEU A 60 1.57 3.69 0.22
N GLY A 61 1.52 4.78 0.97
CA GLY A 61 2.41 4.93 2.10
C GLY A 61 3.81 5.39 1.68
N GLN A 62 4.53 5.99 2.62
CA GLN A 62 5.91 6.44 2.41
C GLN A 62 6.91 5.28 2.23
N ASN A 63 6.53 4.07 2.64
CA ASN A 63 7.39 2.87 2.57
C ASN A 63 7.19 2.06 1.27
N PHE A 64 6.77 2.71 0.19
CA PHE A 64 6.52 2.07 -1.11
C PHE A 64 5.57 0.86 -1.01
N GLY A 65 4.51 1.01 -0.21
CA GLY A 65 3.55 -0.04 0.09
C GLY A 65 2.76 -0.45 -1.14
N ARG A 66 3.14 -1.55 -1.78
CA ARG A 66 2.47 -2.05 -2.98
C ARG A 66 1.32 -2.96 -2.59
N ILE A 67 0.11 -2.67 -3.07
CA ILE A 67 -1.07 -3.48 -2.80
C ILE A 67 -0.93 -4.85 -3.49
N THR A 68 -0.91 -5.92 -2.69
CA THR A 68 -0.82 -7.30 -3.18
C THR A 68 -2.19 -7.96 -3.31
N LYS A 69 -3.13 -7.62 -2.41
CA LYS A 69 -4.50 -8.16 -2.43
C LYS A 69 -5.49 -7.20 -1.78
N ILE A 70 -6.70 -7.16 -2.34
CA ILE A 70 -7.84 -6.44 -1.78
C ILE A 70 -8.96 -7.46 -1.51
N SER A 71 -9.37 -7.52 -0.26
CA SER A 71 -10.51 -8.30 0.24
C SER A 71 -11.69 -7.34 0.54
N GLU A 72 -12.82 -7.89 1.01
CA GLU A 72 -13.96 -7.07 1.40
C GLU A 72 -13.72 -6.28 2.69
N THR A 73 -12.90 -6.84 3.58
CA THR A 73 -12.63 -6.31 4.93
C THR A 73 -11.20 -5.85 5.15
N GLU A 74 -10.30 -6.05 4.18
CA GLU A 74 -8.89 -5.72 4.35
C GLU A 74 -8.16 -5.48 3.03
N ILE A 75 -7.07 -4.74 3.10
CA ILE A 75 -6.06 -4.59 2.05
C ILE A 75 -4.75 -5.17 2.58
N MET A 76 -4.18 -6.12 1.86
CA MET A 76 -2.80 -6.56 2.09
C MET A 76 -1.86 -5.82 1.14
N LEU A 77 -0.77 -5.32 1.70
CA LEU A 77 0.29 -4.66 0.95
C LEU A 77 1.67 -5.11 1.43
N ARG A 78 2.65 -4.91 0.57
CA ARG A 78 4.06 -5.16 0.87
C ARG A 78 4.79 -3.83 0.89
N GLU A 79 5.35 -3.49 2.04
CA GLU A 79 6.20 -2.33 2.28
C GLU A 79 7.68 -2.70 2.19
N VAL A 80 8.52 -1.69 1.95
CA VAL A 80 9.97 -1.78 2.02
C VAL A 80 10.43 -0.89 3.16
N VAL A 81 10.94 -1.49 4.23
CA VAL A 81 11.35 -0.79 5.46
C VAL A 81 12.81 -1.10 5.77
N GLN A 82 13.47 -0.19 6.49
CA GLN A 82 14.82 -0.42 6.99
C GLN A 82 14.75 -1.10 8.36
N ASP A 83 15.42 -2.25 8.52
CA ASP A 83 15.55 -2.92 9.81
C ASP A 83 16.55 -2.20 10.73
N ALA A 84 16.62 -2.59 12.01
CA ALA A 84 17.54 -2.01 12.99
C ALA A 84 19.02 -2.11 12.57
N ALA A 85 19.37 -3.09 11.72
CA ALA A 85 20.71 -3.26 11.15
C ALA A 85 21.01 -2.32 9.96
N GLY A 86 20.04 -1.53 9.48
CA GLY A 86 20.19 -0.66 8.32
C GLY A 86 19.89 -1.34 6.97
N GLU A 87 19.50 -2.62 6.99
CA GLU A 87 19.15 -3.39 5.79
C GLU A 87 17.71 -3.13 5.35
N TRP A 88 17.49 -3.03 4.03
CA TRP A 88 16.15 -2.90 3.47
C TRP A 88 15.48 -4.26 3.37
N ILE A 89 14.33 -4.41 4.02
CA ILE A 89 13.55 -5.65 4.06
C ILE A 89 12.12 -5.41 3.56
N GLU A 90 11.50 -6.48 3.06
CA GLU A 90 10.09 -6.49 2.70
C GLU A 90 9.25 -6.81 3.94
N ARG A 91 8.27 -5.97 4.25
CA ARG A 91 7.30 -6.19 5.33
C ARG A 91 5.89 -6.30 4.77
N THR A 92 5.17 -7.34 5.14
CA THR A 92 3.74 -7.43 4.84
C THR A 92 2.95 -6.64 5.88
N SER A 93 2.07 -5.77 5.39
CA SER A 93 1.18 -4.95 6.23
C SER A 93 -0.25 -5.08 5.75
N THR A 94 -1.18 -4.93 6.69
CA THR A 94 -2.60 -5.09 6.41
C THR A 94 -3.38 -3.89 6.94
N LEU A 95 -4.13 -3.25 6.05
CA LEU A 95 -5.11 -2.23 6.42
C LEU A 95 -6.47 -2.89 6.56
N GLN A 96 -6.98 -2.92 7.79
CA GLN A 96 -8.31 -3.45 8.09
C GLN A 96 -9.39 -2.39 7.80
N LEU A 97 -10.56 -2.86 7.37
CA LEU A 97 -11.76 -2.05 7.21
C LEU A 97 -12.11 -1.39 8.56
N GLN A 98 -12.04 -0.08 8.59
CA GLN A 98 -12.51 0.72 9.71
C GLN A 98 -14.03 0.84 9.59
N GLU A 99 -14.74 -0.18 10.06
CA GLU A 99 -16.16 -0.05 10.32
C GLU A 99 -16.33 0.95 11.47
N LYS A 100 -17.09 2.02 11.24
CA LYS A 100 -17.57 2.84 12.35
C LYS A 100 -18.52 1.97 13.16
N GLY A 101 -17.97 1.33 14.20
CA GLY A 101 -18.75 0.73 15.27
C GLY A 101 -19.79 1.75 15.73
N ARG A 102 -21.04 1.33 15.69
CA ARG A 102 -22.21 2.12 16.07
C ARG A 102 -22.11 2.61 17.51
#